data_AF-A0A1B7MJV6-F1
#
_entry.id   AF-A0A1B7MJV6-F1
#
_cell.length_a   1.000
_cell.length_b   1.000
_cell.length_c   1.000
_cell.angle_alpha   90.00
_cell.angle_beta   90.00
_cell.angle_gamma   90.00
#
_symmetry.space_group_name_H-M   'P 1'
#
loop_
_entity.id
_entity.type
_entity.pdbx_description
1 polymer ?
#
loop_
_entity_poly.entity_id
_entity_poly.type
_entity_poly.pdbx_seq_one_letter_code
_entity_poly.pdbx_strand_id
1 'polypeptide(L)'
;MAKAMGSKSTPVTLHYSVKWAGPKLNIVSPHGPHERDVLARINTNVAPEGHKKLHASVGMTKFMTDLALKPKFLQEYKLDPVAVVDAAEGLSDLEKFGLKFARSGPVDALMKATEFDIANGRQLTEDDILDARGPLLLFTPLLIIAATSDVNDECIRAQPPMSK
;
A
#
# COMPACT_ATOMS: atom_id res chain seq x y z
N MET A 1 33.95 20.63 -23.56
CA MET A 1 33.02 20.31 -24.67
C MET A 1 31.86 19.53 -24.08
N ALA A 2 30.72 20.17 -23.82
CA ALA A 2 29.57 19.57 -23.14
C ALA A 2 28.55 19.07 -24.19
N LYS A 3 28.21 17.77 -24.14
CA LYS A 3 27.21 17.15 -25.00
C LYS A 3 25.88 17.07 -24.24
N ALA A 4 24.91 17.88 -24.63
CA ALA A 4 23.59 17.94 -24.03
C ALA A 4 22.79 16.67 -24.35
N MET A 5 22.34 15.95 -23.31
CA MET A 5 21.35 14.88 -23.45
C MET A 5 19.94 15.48 -23.28
N GLY A 6 19.35 15.92 -24.39
CA GLY A 6 17.94 16.30 -24.46
C GLY A 6 17.14 15.21 -25.16
N SER A 7 16.79 14.13 -24.45
CA SER A 7 15.78 13.19 -24.95
C SER A 7 14.40 13.77 -24.61
N LYS A 8 13.72 14.31 -25.62
CA LYS A 8 12.31 14.69 -25.51
C LYS A 8 11.49 13.41 -25.40
N SER A 9 11.06 13.05 -24.20
CA SER A 9 10.09 11.99 -24.00
C SER A 9 8.77 12.38 -24.68
N THR A 10 8.51 11.78 -25.84
CA THR A 10 7.19 11.88 -26.47
C THR A 10 6.14 11.17 -25.61
N PRO A 11 4.96 11.75 -25.41
CA PRO A 11 3.87 11.11 -24.68
C PRO A 11 3.52 9.75 -25.30
N VAL A 12 3.56 8.69 -24.49
CA VAL A 12 3.10 7.35 -24.91
C VAL A 12 1.59 7.42 -25.09
N THR A 13 1.13 7.35 -26.34
CA THR A 13 -0.29 7.38 -26.67
C THR A 13 -0.81 5.94 -26.65
N LEU A 14 -1.58 5.59 -25.63
CA LEU A 14 -2.19 4.27 -25.50
C LEU A 14 -3.37 4.15 -26.49
N HIS A 15 -3.16 3.46 -27.60
CA HIS A 15 -4.23 3.13 -28.55
C HIS A 15 -4.98 1.86 -28.14
N TYR A 16 -5.96 2.00 -27.24
CA TYR A 16 -6.95 0.94 -27.01
C TYR A 16 -8.10 1.13 -28.01
N SER A 17 -8.05 0.46 -29.16
CA SER A 17 -9.18 0.46 -30.10
C SER A 17 -10.31 -0.41 -29.51
N VAL A 18 -11.30 0.24 -28.91
CA VAL A 18 -12.54 -0.38 -28.43
C VAL A 18 -13.28 -1.00 -29.63
N LYS A 19 -13.42 -2.32 -29.64
CA LYS A 19 -14.14 -3.08 -30.67
C LYS A 19 -15.63 -3.20 -30.31
N TRP A 20 -16.35 -2.09 -30.27
CA TRP A 20 -17.82 -2.12 -30.34
C TRP A 20 -18.25 -1.60 -31.73
N ALA A 21 -19.23 -2.27 -32.33
CA ALA A 21 -19.49 -2.32 -33.77
C ALA A 21 -19.56 -0.94 -34.46
N GLY A 22 -18.59 -0.69 -35.34
CA GLY A 22 -18.52 0.49 -36.23
C GLY A 22 -17.56 0.24 -37.40
N PRO A 23 -17.73 0.92 -38.55
CA PRO A 23 -17.14 0.51 -39.82
C PRO A 23 -15.62 0.75 -39.88
N LYS A 24 -14.91 -0.26 -40.42
CA LYS A 24 -13.48 -0.30 -40.74
C LYS A 24 -12.55 0.28 -39.65
N LEU A 25 -12.22 -0.59 -38.71
CA LEU A 25 -11.09 -0.39 -37.81
C LEU A 25 -9.80 -0.39 -38.65
N ASN A 26 -9.03 0.70 -38.58
CA ASN A 26 -7.64 0.69 -39.01
C ASN A 26 -6.91 -0.34 -38.14
N ILE A 27 -6.62 -1.52 -38.70
CA ILE A 27 -5.98 -2.61 -37.96
C ILE A 27 -4.53 -2.18 -37.74
N VAL A 28 -4.29 -1.52 -36.60
CA VAL A 28 -2.94 -1.23 -36.13
C VAL A 28 -2.26 -2.57 -35.86
N SER A 29 -1.06 -2.76 -36.41
CA SER A 29 -0.28 -3.96 -36.15
C SER A 29 -0.04 -4.10 -34.64
N PRO A 30 -0.33 -5.27 -34.05
CA PRO A 30 -0.13 -5.48 -32.61
C PRO A 30 1.35 -5.53 -32.19
N HIS A 31 2.27 -5.66 -33.15
CA HIS A 31 3.70 -5.78 -32.91
C HIS A 31 4.48 -4.82 -33.81
N GLY A 32 4.48 -3.54 -33.43
CA GLY A 32 5.33 -2.53 -34.04
C GLY A 32 6.82 -2.78 -33.77
N PRO A 33 7.70 -1.92 -34.30
CA PRO A 33 9.14 -2.00 -34.00
C PRO A 33 9.44 -1.96 -32.49
N HIS A 34 8.76 -1.09 -31.75
CA HIS A 34 8.96 -0.96 -30.30
C HIS A 34 8.60 -2.23 -29.54
N GLU A 35 7.44 -2.83 -29.83
CA GLU A 35 7.00 -4.07 -29.18
C GLU A 35 7.95 -5.22 -29.49
N ARG A 36 8.46 -5.30 -30.73
CA ARG A 36 9.46 -6.30 -31.12
C ARG A 36 10.78 -6.11 -30.38
N ASP A 37 11.24 -4.87 -30.20
CA ASP A 37 12.44 -4.56 -29.42
C ASP A 37 12.26 -4.93 -27.94
N VAL A 38 11.08 -4.67 -27.34
CA VAL A 38 10.78 -5.09 -25.97
C VAL A 38 10.75 -6.62 -25.86
N LEU A 39 10.11 -7.32 -26.80
CA LEU A 39 10.08 -8.78 -26.84
C LEU A 39 11.49 -9.39 -26.95
N ALA A 40 12.37 -8.80 -27.77
CA ALA A 40 13.75 -9.25 -27.92
C ALA A 40 14.54 -9.17 -26.59
N ARG A 41 14.17 -8.25 -25.69
CA ARG A 41 14.80 -8.06 -24.37
C ARG A 41 14.29 -9.03 -23.30
N ILE A 42 13.16 -9.70 -23.52
CA ILE A 42 12.59 -10.64 -22.52
C ILE A 42 13.52 -11.82 -22.28
N ASN A 43 14.17 -12.33 -23.33
CA ASN A 43 15.06 -13.49 -23.22
C ASN A 43 16.33 -13.22 -22.39
N THR A 44 16.70 -11.96 -22.21
CA THR A 44 17.87 -11.55 -21.42
C THR A 44 17.47 -10.81 -20.14
N ASN A 45 16.18 -10.82 -19.78
CA ASN A 45 15.69 -10.08 -18.63
C ASN A 45 16.13 -10.75 -17.33
N VAL A 46 16.67 -9.94 -16.41
CA VAL A 46 17.02 -10.33 -15.04
C VAL A 46 16.19 -9.47 -14.10
N ALA A 47 15.80 -10.02 -12.95
CA ALA A 47 15.12 -9.24 -11.93
C ALA A 47 15.97 -8.01 -11.57
N PRO A 48 15.39 -6.80 -11.53
CA PRO A 48 16.16 -5.61 -11.20
C PRO A 48 16.69 -5.68 -9.77
N GLU A 49 17.79 -4.97 -9.52
CA GLU A 49 18.35 -4.85 -8.18
C GLU A 49 17.30 -4.29 -7.21
N GLY A 50 17.24 -4.88 -6.01
CA GLY A 50 16.22 -4.53 -5.01
C GLY A 50 14.81 -5.06 -5.31
N HIS A 51 14.62 -5.86 -6.37
CA HIS A 51 13.36 -6.55 -6.60
C HIS A 51 13.07 -7.51 -5.45
N LYS A 52 11.93 -7.28 -4.79
CA LYS A 52 11.46 -8.15 -3.70
C LYS A 52 10.49 -9.19 -4.26
N LYS A 53 10.73 -10.45 -3.91
CA LYS A 53 9.82 -11.56 -4.17
C LYS A 53 8.83 -11.69 -3.03
N LEU A 54 7.65 -12.24 -3.34
CA LEU A 54 6.71 -12.67 -2.30
C LEU A 54 7.36 -13.80 -1.49
N HIS A 55 7.42 -13.60 -0.18
CA HIS A 55 8.02 -14.51 0.79
C HIS A 55 7.27 -14.42 2.12
N ALA A 56 5.96 -14.72 2.08
CA ALA A 56 5.10 -14.73 3.26
C ALA A 56 5.05 -16.14 3.86
N SER A 57 4.91 -16.22 5.19
CA SER A 57 4.64 -17.50 5.86
C SER A 57 3.24 -18.03 5.53
N VAL A 58 3.01 -19.31 5.84
CA VAL A 58 1.68 -19.92 5.72
C VAL A 58 0.66 -19.22 6.63
N GLY A 59 1.06 -18.88 7.86
CA GLY A 59 0.21 -18.16 8.81
C GLY A 59 -0.18 -16.78 8.31
N MET A 60 0.79 -16.01 7.84
CA MET A 60 0.56 -14.67 7.27
C MET A 60 -0.35 -14.72 6.05
N THR A 61 -0.11 -15.67 5.14
CA THR A 61 -0.96 -15.86 3.95
C THR A 61 -2.40 -16.17 4.33
N LYS A 62 -2.60 -17.07 5.31
CA LYS A 62 -3.94 -17.41 5.81
C LYS A 62 -4.61 -16.21 6.48
N PHE A 63 -3.90 -15.48 7.35
CA PHE A 63 -4.43 -14.32 8.05
C PHE A 63 -4.89 -13.23 7.07
N MET A 64 -4.07 -12.88 6.09
CA MET A 64 -4.41 -11.88 5.07
C MET A 64 -5.57 -12.35 4.18
N THR A 65 -5.64 -13.64 3.87
CA THR A 65 -6.76 -14.23 3.13
C THR A 65 -8.06 -14.14 3.93
N ASP A 66 -8.01 -14.45 5.22
CA ASP A 66 -9.16 -14.37 6.12
C ASP A 66 -9.67 -12.93 6.26
N LEU A 67 -8.76 -11.94 6.34
CA LEU A 67 -9.14 -10.52 6.29
C LEU A 67 -9.87 -10.14 4.99
N ALA A 68 -9.45 -10.69 3.86
CA ALA A 68 -10.08 -10.40 2.57
C ALA A 68 -11.44 -11.10 2.40
N LEU A 69 -11.58 -12.33 2.92
CA LEU A 69 -12.73 -13.19 2.65
C LEU A 69 -13.79 -13.18 3.76
N LYS A 70 -13.46 -12.75 4.98
CA LYS A 70 -14.38 -12.77 6.14
C LYS A 70 -14.67 -11.34 6.59
N PRO A 71 -15.79 -10.72 6.15
CA PRO A 71 -16.09 -9.32 6.46
C PRO A 71 -16.18 -9.01 7.96
N LYS A 72 -16.70 -9.95 8.77
CA LYS A 72 -16.77 -9.80 10.24
C LYS A 72 -15.37 -9.74 10.86
N PHE A 73 -14.47 -10.64 10.43
CA PHE A 73 -13.08 -10.66 10.89
C PHE A 73 -12.34 -9.37 10.53
N LEU A 74 -12.57 -8.82 9.33
CA LEU A 74 -12.02 -7.52 8.94
C LEU A 74 -12.57 -6.37 9.80
N GLN A 75 -13.85 -6.40 10.18
CA GLN A 75 -14.44 -5.39 11.05
C GLN A 75 -13.84 -5.45 12.47
N GLU A 76 -13.66 -6.65 13.02
CA GLU A 76 -12.99 -6.86 14.30
C GLU A 76 -11.54 -6.37 14.25
N TYR A 77 -10.80 -6.70 13.19
CA TYR A 77 -9.41 -6.26 13.02
C TYR A 77 -9.28 -4.73 12.86
N LYS A 78 -10.28 -4.06 12.27
CA LYS A 78 -10.32 -2.60 12.20
C LYS A 78 -10.63 -1.94 13.55
N LEU A 79 -11.40 -2.62 14.39
CA LEU A 79 -11.78 -2.13 15.71
C LEU A 79 -10.64 -2.29 16.71
N ASP A 80 -10.05 -3.48 16.78
CA ASP A 80 -8.95 -3.82 17.66
C ASP A 80 -7.98 -4.79 16.95
N PRO A 81 -6.99 -4.25 16.22
CA PRO A 81 -6.02 -5.08 15.52
C PRO A 81 -5.13 -5.86 16.51
N VAL A 82 -4.94 -5.36 17.73
CA VAL A 82 -4.07 -6.02 18.73
C VAL A 82 -4.72 -7.29 19.23
N ALA A 83 -5.98 -7.22 19.67
CA ALA A 83 -6.70 -8.39 20.14
C ALA A 83 -6.84 -9.48 19.08
N VAL A 84 -7.17 -9.09 17.84
CA VAL A 84 -7.35 -10.05 16.73
C VAL A 84 -6.03 -10.74 16.35
N VAL A 85 -4.92 -10.00 16.33
CA VAL A 85 -3.60 -10.56 16.01
C VAL A 85 -3.06 -11.44 17.11
N ASP A 86 -3.27 -11.07 18.38
CA ASP A 86 -2.81 -11.89 19.51
C ASP A 86 -3.54 -13.23 19.56
N ALA A 87 -4.83 -13.24 19.24
CA ALA A 87 -5.65 -14.44 19.12
C ALA A 87 -5.34 -15.31 17.88
N ALA A 88 -4.60 -14.78 16.89
CA ALA A 88 -4.31 -15.52 15.67
C ALA A 88 -3.24 -16.60 15.90
N GLU A 89 -3.57 -17.82 15.47
CA GLU A 89 -2.68 -18.97 15.50
C GLU A 89 -1.83 -19.05 14.23
N GLY A 90 -0.59 -19.53 14.38
CA GLY A 90 0.32 -19.79 13.27
C GLY A 90 1.06 -18.56 12.73
N LEU A 91 0.87 -17.38 13.33
CA LEU A 91 1.72 -16.21 13.10
C LEU A 91 2.96 -16.27 13.99
N SER A 92 4.10 -15.90 13.42
CA SER A 92 5.33 -15.63 14.18
C SER A 92 5.21 -14.34 15.01
N ASP A 93 6.06 -14.20 16.03
CA ASP A 93 6.06 -13.02 16.90
C ASP A 93 6.27 -11.71 16.10
N LEU A 94 7.13 -11.78 15.09
CA LEU A 94 7.43 -10.64 14.23
C LEU A 94 6.25 -10.28 13.31
N GLU A 95 5.52 -11.29 12.81
CA GLU A 95 4.30 -11.06 12.05
C GLU A 95 3.21 -10.46 12.93
N LYS A 96 3.08 -10.96 14.17
CA LYS A 96 2.17 -10.37 15.15
C LYS A 96 2.53 -8.93 15.43
N PHE A 97 3.80 -8.63 15.66
CA PHE A 97 4.29 -7.27 15.85
C PHE A 97 3.87 -6.35 14.70
N GLY A 98 4.21 -6.71 13.45
CA GLY A 98 3.90 -5.86 12.29
C GLY A 98 2.41 -5.71 12.00
N LEU A 99 1.60 -6.76 12.21
CA LEU A 99 0.15 -6.71 11.96
C LEU A 99 -0.60 -5.84 12.97
N LYS A 100 -0.07 -5.62 14.18
CA LYS A 100 -0.69 -4.72 15.18
C LYS A 100 -0.75 -3.26 14.71
N PHE A 101 0.14 -2.86 13.80
CA PHE A 101 0.17 -1.50 13.27
C PHE A 101 -0.94 -1.20 12.26
N ALA A 102 -1.60 -2.24 11.71
CA ALA A 102 -2.66 -2.11 10.69
C ALA A 102 -2.28 -1.17 9.51
N ARG A 103 -1.01 -1.23 9.07
CA ARG A 103 -0.45 -0.40 8.00
C ARG A 103 0.11 -1.25 6.87
N SER A 104 0.06 -0.73 5.65
CA SER A 104 0.55 -1.44 4.45
C SER A 104 2.07 -1.66 4.45
N GLY A 105 2.84 -0.78 5.09
CA GLY A 105 4.31 -0.87 5.18
C GLY A 105 4.81 -2.09 5.92
N PRO A 106 4.47 -2.24 7.21
CA PRO A 106 4.75 -3.44 7.98
C PRO A 106 4.36 -4.74 7.27
N VAL A 107 3.16 -4.77 6.66
CA VAL A 107 2.69 -5.93 5.90
C VAL A 107 3.55 -6.21 4.66
N ASP A 108 3.91 -5.18 3.89
CA ASP A 108 4.78 -5.33 2.72
C ASP A 108 6.17 -5.85 3.11
N ALA A 109 6.75 -5.31 4.19
CA ALA A 109 8.00 -5.82 4.74
C ALA A 109 7.88 -7.28 5.17
N LEU A 110 6.85 -7.64 5.94
CA LEU A 110 6.66 -9.03 6.37
C LEU A 110 6.50 -10.00 5.19
N MET A 111 5.77 -9.60 4.15
CA MET A 111 5.40 -10.50 3.06
C MET A 111 6.40 -10.55 1.91
N LYS A 112 7.38 -9.66 1.84
CA LYS A 112 8.33 -9.59 0.71
C LYS A 112 9.77 -9.55 1.18
N ALA A 113 10.63 -10.23 0.43
CA ALA A 113 12.06 -10.31 0.70
C ALA A 113 12.86 -10.23 -0.60
N THR A 114 14.07 -9.68 -0.56
CA THR A 114 14.98 -9.72 -1.72
C THR A 114 15.54 -11.13 -1.90
N GLU A 115 16.07 -11.45 -3.09
CA GLU A 115 16.74 -12.74 -3.31
C GLU A 115 17.91 -12.96 -2.35
N PHE A 116 18.66 -11.89 -2.05
CA PHE A 116 19.73 -11.92 -1.06
C PHE A 116 19.21 -12.29 0.33
N ASP A 117 18.13 -11.66 0.78
CA ASP A 117 17.52 -11.96 2.09
C ASP A 117 17.07 -13.42 2.16
N ILE A 118 16.44 -13.94 1.09
CA ILE A 118 15.97 -15.33 1.04
C ILE A 118 17.16 -16.30 1.08
N ALA A 119 18.22 -16.02 0.31
CA ALA A 119 19.41 -16.88 0.26
C ALA A 119 20.18 -16.92 1.58
N ASN A 120 20.15 -15.83 2.36
CA ASN A 120 20.86 -15.72 3.63
C ASN A 120 19.99 -16.04 4.86
N GLY A 121 18.75 -16.50 4.67
CA GLY A 121 17.86 -16.81 5.79
C GLY A 121 17.47 -15.55 6.57
N ARG A 122 16.87 -14.59 5.86
CA ARG A 122 16.36 -13.30 6.32
C ARG A 122 16.09 -13.23 7.82
N GLN A 123 16.73 -12.28 8.48
CA GLN A 123 16.44 -11.92 9.86
C GLN A 123 15.87 -10.51 9.90
N LEU A 124 14.55 -10.42 9.76
CA LEU A 124 13.84 -9.13 9.79
C LEU A 124 13.73 -8.64 11.24
N THR A 125 13.97 -7.35 11.47
CA THR A 125 13.89 -6.73 12.80
C THR A 125 12.62 -5.91 12.96
N GLU A 126 12.27 -5.56 14.21
CA GLU A 126 11.16 -4.66 14.51
C GLU A 126 11.38 -3.26 13.92
N ASP A 127 12.60 -2.75 13.95
CA ASP A 127 12.96 -1.45 13.37
C ASP A 127 12.74 -1.44 11.85
N ASP A 128 13.14 -2.50 11.14
CA ASP A 128 12.89 -2.64 9.70
C ASP A 128 11.39 -2.58 9.35
N ILE A 129 10.53 -3.08 10.26
CA ILE A 129 9.08 -3.09 10.10
C ILE A 129 8.49 -1.71 10.38
N LEU A 130 8.99 -1.02 11.40
CA LEU A 130 8.56 0.32 11.76
C LEU A 130 8.89 1.34 10.66
N ASP A 131 10.08 1.22 10.08
CA ASP A 131 10.56 2.09 9.01
C ASP A 131 10.03 1.71 7.63
N ALA A 132 9.34 0.57 7.51
CA ALA A 132 8.80 0.07 6.27
C ALA A 132 7.77 1.04 5.66
N ARG A 133 8.15 1.64 4.53
CA ARG A 133 7.21 2.39 3.69
C ARG A 133 6.52 1.42 2.75
N GLY A 134 5.23 1.20 2.98
CA GLY A 134 4.42 0.34 2.12
C GLY A 134 4.24 0.93 0.73
N PRO A 135 3.73 0.13 -0.22
CA PRO A 135 3.18 0.68 -1.44
C PRO A 135 2.20 1.80 -1.07
N LEU A 136 2.27 2.95 -1.76
CA LEU A 136 1.37 4.11 -1.60
C LEU A 136 -0.07 3.81 -2.07
N LEU A 137 -0.57 2.60 -1.82
CA LEU A 137 -1.90 2.17 -2.21
C LEU A 137 -2.71 1.87 -0.95
N LEU A 138 -3.71 2.75 -0.75
CA LEU A 138 -4.94 2.58 0.03
C LEU A 138 -4.73 2.46 1.55
N PHE A 139 -4.83 3.59 2.26
CA PHE A 139 -5.68 3.77 3.46
C PHE A 139 -5.49 5.22 3.94
N THR A 140 -6.14 6.18 3.26
CA THR A 140 -6.42 7.49 3.88
C THR A 140 -7.61 7.32 4.81
N PRO A 141 -7.48 7.42 6.14
CA PRO A 141 -8.64 7.67 6.97
C PRO A 141 -9.14 9.09 6.66
N LEU A 142 -10.40 9.18 6.24
CA LEU A 142 -11.15 10.43 6.16
C LEU A 142 -11.30 10.94 7.60
N LEU A 143 -10.48 11.93 7.98
CA LEU A 143 -10.58 12.63 9.26
C LEU A 143 -11.83 13.52 9.23
N ILE A 144 -12.94 13.06 9.82
CA ILE A 144 -14.09 13.92 10.11
C ILE A 144 -13.73 14.75 11.35
N ILE A 145 -13.38 16.02 11.14
CA ILE A 145 -13.30 17.00 12.21
C ILE A 145 -14.74 17.37 12.58
N ALA A 146 -15.29 16.73 13.61
CA ALA A 146 -16.46 17.23 14.31
C ALA A 146 -16.00 18.39 15.21
N ALA A 147 -16.20 19.62 14.75
CA ALA A 147 -16.06 20.80 15.59
C ALA A 147 -17.29 20.88 16.51
N THR A 148 -17.17 20.37 17.73
CA THR A 148 -18.03 20.81 18.85
C THR A 148 -17.19 21.76 19.69
N SER A 149 -17.16 23.03 19.29
CA SER A 149 -16.73 24.11 20.17
C SER A 149 -17.88 24.42 21.13
N ASP A 150 -17.93 23.66 22.21
CA ASP A 150 -18.58 24.06 23.46
C ASP A 150 -17.49 24.72 24.31
N VAL A 151 -17.35 26.03 24.17
CA VAL A 151 -16.58 26.90 25.07
C VAL A 151 -17.30 28.24 25.08
N ASN A 152 -17.96 28.56 26.19
CA ASN A 152 -17.80 29.84 26.87
C ASN A 152 -18.59 29.79 28.18
N ASP A 153 -17.90 29.28 29.21
CA ASP A 153 -18.17 29.70 30.57
C ASP A 153 -17.20 30.83 30.93
N GLU A 154 -17.70 31.72 31.78
CA GLU A 154 -16.94 32.68 32.59
C GLU A 154 -16.41 33.99 31.94
N CYS A 155 -17.26 35.02 31.91
CA CYS A 155 -16.79 36.38 32.17
C CYS A 155 -17.75 37.17 33.07
N ILE A 156 -17.23 37.45 34.27
CA ILE A 156 -17.81 38.15 35.40
C ILE A 156 -18.23 39.58 35.04
N ARG A 157 -19.47 39.98 35.37
CA ARG A 157 -19.76 41.35 35.82
C ARG A 157 -20.98 41.40 36.75
N ALA A 158 -20.70 41.60 38.03
CA ALA A 158 -21.66 41.90 39.07
C ALA A 158 -22.37 43.24 38.82
N GLN A 159 -23.68 43.30 39.06
CA GLN A 159 -24.44 44.53 39.29
C GLN A 159 -25.01 44.50 40.72
N PRO A 160 -24.98 45.62 41.47
CA PRO A 160 -25.54 45.71 42.81
C PRO A 160 -27.07 45.93 42.79
N PRO A 161 -27.77 45.65 43.90
CA PRO A 161 -29.22 45.78 43.98
C PRO A 161 -29.65 47.23 44.22
N MET A 162 -30.69 47.68 43.52
CA MET A 162 -31.48 48.83 43.96
C MET A 162 -32.83 48.35 44.49
N SER A 163 -33.02 48.55 45.79
CA SER A 163 -34.32 48.57 46.46
C SER A 163 -34.90 49.98 46.38
N LYS A 164 -36.14 50.10 45.90
CA LYS A 164 -37.31 50.53 46.67
C LYS A 164 -38.57 50.33 45.85
#